data_AF-A0A3N9TSF1-F1
#
_entry.id   AF-A0A3N9TSF1-F1
#
_cell.length_a   1.000
_cell.length_b   1.000
_cell.length_c   1.000
_cell.angle_alpha   90.00
_cell.angle_beta   90.00
_cell.angle_gamma   90.00
#
_symmetry.space_group_name_H-M   'P 1'
#
loop_
_entity.id
_entity.type
_entity.pdbx_description
1 polymer ?
#
loop_
_entity_poly.entity_id
_entity_poly.type
_entity_poly.pdbx_seq_one_letter_code
_entity_poly.pdbx_strand_id
1 'polypeptide(L)'
;MKIIIYNPVLKKEIVFCDYVEHVYETEGRPDAPFYVLSFDGLGEVEATRNTSKSPNQAGTNYLSSQLEERELSIRGFMKTSENTEEIGELRKLLAQVINPVHGNLEVIYEEQEVRHKILASADHVPTYQASDAKEYHGQLTNITLIANDPYWTDEQAKEVILKAFDESFSFSFEFPVVFGEQGAQETIVNMGHAATPITAELRGPSTVPRIENATTGQYMQLNHVLLESETWIIFTERGHKRSIIQSDDGTRRDVMSWLDLGSEFFSLQLGDNIIKYNASSGTGKAVALVKWKQKYIAI
;
A
#
# COMPACT_ATOMS: atom_id res chain seq x y z
N MET A 1 1.28 20.30 6.10
CA MET A 1 1.67 19.58 4.89
C MET A 1 3.17 19.33 4.87
N LYS A 2 3.56 18.05 4.79
CA LYS A 2 4.95 17.60 4.58
C LYS A 2 4.96 16.53 3.49
N ILE A 3 5.98 16.55 2.64
CA ILE A 3 6.20 15.50 1.62
C ILE A 3 7.52 14.83 1.94
N ILE A 4 7.48 13.53 2.20
CA ILE A 4 8.66 12.74 2.55
C ILE A 4 8.94 11.79 1.39
N ILE A 5 10.15 11.87 0.83
CA ILE A 5 10.63 10.96 -0.20
C ILE A 5 11.71 10.08 0.42
N TYR A 6 11.41 8.80 0.60
CA TYR A 6 12.33 7.82 1.13
C TYR A 6 12.91 6.94 0.01
N ASN A 7 14.23 6.85 -0.03
CA ASN A 7 14.94 5.93 -0.90
C ASN A 7 15.30 4.65 -0.11
N PRO A 8 14.67 3.50 -0.39
CA PRO A 8 14.91 2.26 0.36
C PRO A 8 16.29 1.65 0.13
N VAL A 9 16.93 1.91 -1.02
CA VAL A 9 18.27 1.40 -1.34
C VAL A 9 19.33 2.11 -0.50
N LEU A 10 19.22 3.43 -0.39
CA LEU A 10 20.16 4.25 0.37
C LEU A 10 19.81 4.39 1.85
N LYS A 11 18.58 4.03 2.23
CA LYS A 11 18.00 4.30 3.56
C LYS A 11 18.11 5.77 3.95
N LYS A 12 17.83 6.66 2.99
CA LYS A 12 17.84 8.11 3.16
C LYS A 12 16.48 8.66 2.80
N GLU A 13 16.07 9.70 3.51
CA GLU A 13 14.86 10.47 3.23
C GLU A 13 15.17 11.92 2.96
N ILE A 14 14.29 12.56 2.19
CA ILE A 14 14.24 14.00 1.99
C ILE A 14 12.83 14.45 2.36
N VAL A 15 12.77 15.49 3.19
CA VAL A 15 11.50 16.07 3.65
C VAL A 15 11.37 17.46 3.05
N PHE A 16 10.27 17.68 2.32
CA PHE A 16 9.84 18.99 1.86
C PHE A 16 8.77 19.51 2.82
N CYS A 17 9.03 20.64 3.47
CA CYS A 17 8.08 21.29 4.35
C CYS A 17 7.27 22.37 3.62
N ASP A 18 6.02 22.58 4.02
CA ASP A 18 5.33 23.82 3.67
C ASP A 18 6.02 25.02 4.35
N TYR A 19 6.32 26.06 3.58
CA TYR A 19 7.05 27.22 4.10
C TYR A 19 6.26 27.97 5.17
N VAL A 20 4.96 28.17 4.97
CA VAL A 20 4.11 28.96 5.86
C VAL A 20 3.93 28.22 7.18
N GLU A 21 3.61 26.93 7.13
CA GLU A 21 3.50 26.12 8.34
C GLU A 21 4.82 26.03 9.11
N HIS A 22 5.94 25.81 8.41
CA HIS A 22 7.25 25.70 9.06
C HIS A 22 7.66 27.01 9.74
N VAL A 23 7.27 28.17 9.18
CA VAL A 23 7.46 29.49 9.83
C VAL A 23 6.70 29.58 11.15
N TYR A 24 5.48 29.05 11.24
CA TYR A 24 4.72 29.01 12.50
C TYR A 24 5.36 28.03 13.50
N GLU A 25 5.79 26.84 13.06
CA GLU A 25 6.46 25.84 13.91
C GLU A 25 7.78 26.36 14.51
N THR A 26 8.49 27.23 13.79
CA THR A 26 9.82 27.74 14.16
C THR A 26 9.82 29.15 14.75
N GLU A 27 8.65 29.65 15.19
CA GLU A 27 8.48 31.01 15.75
C GLU A 27 9.08 32.10 14.84
N GLY A 28 8.96 31.94 13.52
CA GLY A 28 9.46 32.90 12.53
C GLY A 28 10.87 32.63 11.98
N ARG A 29 11.50 31.50 12.33
CA ARG A 29 12.86 31.16 11.85
C ARG A 29 12.92 29.80 11.14
N PRO A 30 12.40 29.71 9.90
CA PRO A 30 12.35 28.45 9.19
C PRO A 30 13.78 27.99 8.82
N ASP A 31 14.14 26.78 9.23
CA ASP A 31 15.50 26.20 9.15
C ASP A 31 15.59 24.96 8.25
N ALA A 32 14.47 24.49 7.69
CA ALA A 32 14.46 23.35 6.78
C ALA A 32 15.22 23.66 5.47
N PRO A 33 15.94 22.69 4.90
CA PRO A 33 16.70 22.87 3.65
C PRO A 33 15.80 22.86 2.40
N PHE A 34 14.66 22.15 2.45
CA PHE A 34 13.74 21.97 1.32
C PHE A 34 12.33 22.42 1.69
N TYR A 35 11.76 23.27 0.85
CA TYR A 35 10.36 23.69 0.94
C TYR A 35 9.60 23.30 -0.31
N VAL A 36 8.31 23.00 -0.18
CA VAL A 36 7.43 22.78 -1.33
C VAL A 36 6.71 24.07 -1.70
N LEU A 37 6.64 24.35 -3.00
CA LEU A 37 5.89 25.45 -3.59
C LEU A 37 4.59 24.96 -4.23
N SER A 38 4.63 23.81 -4.90
CA SER A 38 3.43 23.09 -5.32
C SER A 38 3.69 21.59 -5.42
N PHE A 39 2.63 20.82 -5.23
CA PHE A 39 2.63 19.39 -5.41
C PHE A 39 1.40 18.97 -6.23
N ASP A 40 1.64 18.56 -7.46
CA ASP A 40 0.61 18.10 -8.39
C ASP A 40 0.59 16.56 -8.41
N GLY A 41 -0.56 15.98 -8.73
CA GLY A 41 -0.76 14.51 -8.74
C GLY A 41 -1.35 13.94 -7.45
N LEU A 42 -1.88 14.76 -6.53
CA LEU A 42 -2.62 14.29 -5.35
C LEU A 42 -3.96 13.64 -5.73
N GLY A 43 -4.74 14.28 -6.61
CA GLY A 43 -6.07 13.82 -7.02
C GLY A 43 -6.25 13.50 -8.51
N GLU A 44 -5.32 13.91 -9.36
CA GLU A 44 -5.42 13.74 -10.81
C GLU A 44 -4.67 12.49 -11.28
N VAL A 45 -5.36 11.66 -12.05
CA VAL A 45 -4.78 10.53 -12.78
C VAL A 45 -5.58 10.35 -14.06
N GLU A 46 -4.88 10.23 -15.18
CA GLU A 46 -5.52 10.01 -16.48
C GLU A 46 -6.10 8.60 -16.57
N ALA A 47 -7.08 8.43 -17.47
CA ALA A 47 -7.67 7.13 -17.74
C ALA A 47 -7.88 6.94 -19.24
N THR A 48 -7.37 5.84 -19.78
CA THR A 48 -7.71 5.42 -21.14
C THR A 48 -9.13 4.87 -21.17
N ARG A 49 -9.96 5.47 -22.02
CA ARG A 49 -11.37 5.09 -22.22
C ARG A 49 -11.53 4.24 -23.48
N ASN A 50 -11.95 2.99 -23.29
CA ASN A 50 -12.28 2.09 -24.37
C ASN A 50 -13.73 2.28 -24.80
N THR A 51 -13.94 2.62 -26.07
CA THR A 51 -15.26 2.88 -26.62
C THR A 51 -15.45 2.21 -27.98
N SER A 52 -16.70 1.91 -28.33
CA SER A 52 -17.07 1.41 -29.65
C SER A 52 -18.11 2.31 -30.31
N LYS A 53 -18.17 2.29 -31.64
CA LYS A 53 -19.09 3.10 -32.41
C LYS A 53 -19.56 2.35 -33.65
N SER A 54 -20.87 2.29 -33.87
CA SER A 54 -21.46 1.75 -35.09
C SER A 54 -21.54 2.80 -36.21
N PRO A 55 -21.59 2.39 -37.49
CA PRO A 55 -21.82 3.33 -38.59
C PRO A 55 -23.08 4.17 -38.38
N ASN A 56 -22.99 5.48 -38.60
CA ASN A 56 -24.06 6.46 -38.40
C ASN A 56 -24.59 6.62 -36.96
N GLN A 57 -23.91 6.05 -35.96
CA GLN A 57 -24.26 6.28 -34.56
C GLN A 57 -23.79 7.68 -34.12
N ALA A 58 -24.69 8.45 -33.50
CA ALA A 58 -24.31 9.64 -32.75
C ALA A 58 -23.71 9.22 -31.39
N GLY A 59 -22.53 9.72 -31.07
CA GLY A 59 -21.79 9.35 -29.84
C GLY A 59 -21.03 8.02 -29.95
N THR A 60 -20.71 7.45 -28.79
CA THR A 60 -19.94 6.21 -28.62
C THR A 60 -20.51 5.36 -27.48
N ASN A 61 -20.47 4.04 -27.61
CA ASN A 61 -20.77 3.12 -26.52
C ASN A 61 -19.54 2.97 -25.62
N TYR A 62 -19.72 3.12 -24.31
CA TYR A 62 -18.66 2.89 -23.32
C TYR A 62 -18.44 1.40 -23.09
N LEU A 63 -17.19 0.95 -23.12
CA LEU A 63 -16.83 -0.43 -22.78
C LEU A 63 -16.17 -0.49 -21.41
N SER A 64 -15.09 0.27 -21.20
CA SER A 64 -14.33 0.28 -19.95
C SER A 64 -13.44 1.52 -19.86
N SER A 65 -12.92 1.77 -18.66
CA SER A 65 -11.84 2.73 -18.40
C SER A 65 -10.75 2.04 -17.59
N GLN A 66 -9.50 2.37 -17.88
CA GLN A 66 -8.33 1.89 -17.16
C GLN A 66 -7.52 3.11 -16.74
N LEU A 67 -7.16 3.18 -15.46
CA LEU A 67 -6.29 4.24 -14.97
C LEU A 67 -4.89 4.04 -15.55
N GLU A 68 -4.28 5.13 -15.99
CA GLU A 68 -2.89 5.17 -16.42
C GLU A 68 -1.97 5.30 -15.20
N GLU A 69 -0.66 5.30 -15.46
CA GLU A 69 0.35 5.63 -14.47
C GLU A 69 0.14 7.06 -13.96
N ARG A 70 0.40 7.29 -12.67
CA ARG A 70 0.25 8.61 -12.07
C ARG A 70 1.56 9.36 -12.11
N GLU A 71 1.53 10.58 -12.63
CA GLU A 71 2.62 11.53 -12.51
C GLU A 71 2.46 12.38 -11.24
N LEU A 72 3.56 12.51 -10.49
CA LEU A 72 3.68 13.33 -9.30
C LEU A 72 4.72 14.41 -9.59
N SER A 73 4.30 15.68 -9.60
CA SER A 73 5.19 16.82 -9.89
C SER A 73 5.36 17.68 -8.65
N ILE A 74 6.59 17.73 -8.13
CA ILE A 74 6.96 18.53 -6.96
C ILE A 74 7.79 19.70 -7.44
N ARG A 75 7.28 20.92 -7.24
CA ARG A 75 8.06 22.15 -7.36
C ARG A 75 8.54 22.54 -5.98
N GLY A 76 9.84 22.45 -5.76
CA GLY A 76 10.49 22.74 -4.49
C GLY A 76 11.38 23.97 -4.54
N PHE A 77 11.66 24.52 -3.37
CA PHE A 77 12.65 25.56 -3.14
C PHE A 77 13.70 25.08 -2.14
N MET A 78 14.96 25.11 -2.56
CA MET A 78 16.12 24.84 -1.69
C MET A 78 16.56 26.15 -1.05
N LYS A 79 16.52 26.23 0.27
CA LYS A 79 16.97 27.42 1.01
C LYS A 79 18.45 27.27 1.39
N THR A 80 19.22 28.34 1.25
CA THR A 80 20.65 28.39 1.58
C THR A 80 21.04 29.66 2.30
N SER A 81 22.15 29.63 3.04
CA SER A 81 22.74 30.80 3.68
C SER A 81 23.84 31.39 2.81
N GLU A 82 23.46 32.03 1.70
CA GLU A 82 24.32 32.80 0.78
C GLU A 82 25.51 32.05 0.11
N ASN A 83 25.83 30.82 0.53
CA ASN A 83 26.99 30.07 0.06
C ASN A 83 26.64 29.21 -1.16
N THR A 84 27.39 29.41 -2.25
CA THR A 84 27.21 28.64 -3.50
C THR A 84 27.60 27.17 -3.33
N GLU A 85 28.50 26.85 -2.39
CA GLU A 85 28.91 25.46 -2.11
C GLU A 85 27.77 24.65 -1.49
N GLU A 86 26.99 25.25 -0.57
CA GLU A 86 25.83 24.61 0.07
C GLU A 86 24.77 24.20 -0.94
N ILE A 87 24.49 25.07 -1.94
CA ILE A 87 23.58 24.73 -3.05
C ILE A 87 24.08 23.49 -3.79
N GLY A 88 25.39 23.41 -4.04
CA GLY A 88 26.01 22.26 -4.70
C GLY A 88 25.85 20.96 -3.92
N GLU A 89 25.93 21.01 -2.59
CA GLU A 89 25.72 19.86 -1.71
C GLU A 89 24.24 19.43 -1.68
N LEU A 90 23.31 20.37 -1.59
CA LEU A 90 21.86 20.08 -1.64
C LEU A 90 21.45 19.46 -2.98
N ARG A 91 22.00 19.94 -4.10
CA ARG A 91 21.78 19.31 -5.42
C ARG A 91 22.30 17.88 -5.44
N LYS A 92 23.52 17.64 -4.95
CA LYS A 92 24.09 16.29 -4.88
C LYS A 92 23.24 15.37 -4.02
N LEU A 93 22.75 15.86 -2.88
CA LEU A 93 21.86 15.10 -1.99
C LEU A 93 20.55 14.72 -2.69
N LEU A 94 19.88 15.70 -3.32
CA LEU A 94 18.64 15.46 -4.07
C LEU A 94 18.86 14.44 -5.20
N ALA A 95 19.88 14.63 -6.03
CA ALA A 95 20.18 13.72 -7.13
C ALA A 95 20.58 12.32 -6.64
N GLN A 96 21.20 12.21 -5.46
CA GLN A 96 21.56 10.92 -4.87
C GLN A 96 20.31 10.15 -4.39
N VAL A 97 19.38 10.83 -3.70
CA VAL A 97 18.17 10.21 -3.16
C VAL A 97 17.15 9.94 -4.26
N ILE A 98 16.92 10.92 -5.14
CA ILE A 98 15.94 10.87 -6.23
C ILE A 98 16.66 10.41 -7.51
N ASN A 99 17.21 9.20 -7.45
CA ASN A 99 17.92 8.59 -8.56
C ASN A 99 17.01 7.55 -9.25
N PRO A 100 16.69 7.69 -10.55
CA PRO A 100 15.85 6.73 -11.29
C PRO A 100 16.42 5.30 -11.27
N VAL A 101 17.74 5.14 -11.16
CA VAL A 101 18.40 3.82 -11.15
C VAL A 101 18.09 3.03 -9.87
N HIS A 102 17.67 3.68 -8.78
CA HIS A 102 17.38 3.01 -7.51
C HIS A 102 15.98 2.36 -7.47
N GLY A 103 15.17 2.50 -8.53
CA GLY A 103 13.83 1.93 -8.61
C GLY A 103 12.79 2.75 -7.83
N ASN A 104 11.85 2.05 -7.19
CA ASN A 104 10.73 2.68 -6.49
C ASN A 104 11.19 3.39 -5.21
N LEU A 105 10.85 4.67 -5.12
CA LEU A 105 10.91 5.51 -3.94
C LEU A 105 9.55 5.42 -3.21
N GLU A 106 9.58 5.59 -1.89
CA GLU A 106 8.35 5.75 -1.11
C GLU A 106 8.08 7.25 -0.95
N VAL A 107 6.95 7.71 -1.49
CA VAL A 107 6.49 9.09 -1.35
C VAL A 107 5.36 9.09 -0.34
N ILE A 108 5.56 9.81 0.76
CA ILE A 108 4.57 9.96 1.83
C ILE A 108 4.11 11.40 1.83
N TYR A 109 2.80 11.59 1.66
CA TYR A 109 2.12 12.85 1.86
C TYR A 109 1.53 12.87 3.27
N GLU A 110 1.92 13.88 4.05
CA GLU A 110 1.45 14.08 5.41
C GLU A 110 0.72 15.42 5.51
N GLU A 111 -0.55 15.34 5.89
CA GLU A 111 -1.36 16.51 6.21
C GLU A 111 -2.05 16.29 7.55
N GLN A 112 -1.75 17.16 8.52
CA GLN A 112 -2.18 17.03 9.91
C GLN A 112 -1.73 15.68 10.51
N GLU A 113 -2.67 14.78 10.80
CA GLU A 113 -2.43 13.45 11.38
C GLU A 113 -2.64 12.31 10.36
N VAL A 114 -2.94 12.65 9.09
CA VAL A 114 -3.22 11.66 8.05
C VAL A 114 -2.02 11.53 7.13
N ARG A 115 -1.59 10.27 6.92
CA ARG A 115 -0.45 9.94 6.08
C ARG A 115 -0.84 8.96 4.98
N HIS A 116 -0.57 9.37 3.76
CA HIS A 116 -0.78 8.56 2.56
C HIS A 116 0.54 8.25 1.89
N LYS A 117 0.69 7.02 1.43
CA LYS A 117 1.91 6.53 0.78
C LYS A 117 1.63 6.11 -0.65
N ILE A 118 2.52 6.47 -1.56
CA ILE A 118 2.55 5.95 -2.93
C ILE A 118 3.97 5.54 -3.29
N LEU A 119 4.09 4.49 -4.11
CA LEU A 119 5.36 4.03 -4.63
C LEU A 119 5.56 4.61 -6.02
N ALA A 120 6.63 5.36 -6.22
CA ALA A 120 6.92 6.03 -7.48
C ALA A 120 8.41 5.97 -7.81
N SER A 121 8.76 5.92 -9.09
CA SER A 121 10.14 6.03 -9.56
C SER A 121 10.38 7.41 -10.15
N ALA A 122 11.62 7.92 -10.09
CA ALA A 122 11.92 9.19 -10.73
C ALA A 122 11.90 9.02 -12.27
N ASP A 123 11.22 9.91 -12.99
CA ASP A 123 11.27 9.92 -14.47
C ASP A 123 12.66 10.36 -14.96
N HIS A 124 13.16 11.43 -14.33
CA HIS A 124 14.47 11.99 -14.56
C HIS A 124 15.07 12.50 -13.24
N VAL A 125 16.38 12.76 -13.24
CA VAL A 125 17.05 13.39 -12.09
C VAL A 125 16.49 14.79 -11.86
N PRO A 126 16.42 15.31 -10.62
CA PRO A 126 15.85 16.61 -10.33
C PRO A 126 16.46 17.72 -11.20
N THR A 127 15.61 18.59 -11.75
CA THR A 127 16.05 19.72 -12.56
C THR A 127 16.09 20.97 -11.72
N TYR A 128 17.09 21.82 -11.98
CA TYR A 128 17.32 23.04 -11.21
C TYR A 128 17.21 24.23 -12.12
N GLN A 129 16.35 25.19 -11.78
CA GLN A 129 16.28 26.44 -12.53
C GLN A 129 17.39 27.37 -12.04
N ALA A 130 18.12 27.97 -12.97
CA ALA A 130 18.97 29.11 -12.64
C ALA A 130 18.03 30.25 -12.25
N SER A 131 18.01 30.65 -10.99
CA SER A 131 17.27 31.83 -10.61
C SER A 131 17.96 33.05 -11.24
N ASP A 132 17.23 33.83 -12.03
CA ASP A 132 17.63 35.19 -12.39
C ASP A 132 17.70 36.11 -11.15
N ALA A 133 17.14 35.65 -10.03
CA ALA A 133 17.12 36.34 -8.76
C ALA A 133 18.33 35.96 -7.90
N LYS A 134 19.41 36.76 -8.01
CA LYS A 134 20.45 36.89 -6.98
C LYS A 134 19.91 37.37 -5.60
N GLU A 135 18.61 37.64 -5.50
CA GLU A 135 17.94 38.29 -4.38
C GLU A 135 17.31 37.30 -3.38
N TYR A 136 17.11 36.05 -3.78
CA TYR A 136 16.64 34.99 -2.89
C TYR A 136 17.78 34.00 -2.71
N HIS A 137 18.27 33.84 -1.47
CA HIS A 137 19.33 32.90 -1.10
C HIS A 137 18.87 31.44 -1.23
N GLY A 138 18.60 31.00 -2.44
CA GLY A 138 18.07 29.68 -2.71
C GLY A 138 17.79 29.44 -4.19
N GLN A 139 17.28 28.25 -4.48
CA GLN A 139 17.09 27.78 -5.85
C GLN A 139 15.85 26.92 -5.99
N LEU A 140 15.16 27.09 -7.11
CA LEU A 140 14.01 26.28 -7.51
C LEU A 140 14.46 24.93 -8.07
N THR A 141 13.77 23.87 -7.66
CA THR A 141 13.95 22.51 -8.15
C THR A 141 12.61 21.94 -8.61
N ASN A 142 12.61 21.20 -9.71
CA ASN A 142 11.44 20.44 -10.16
C ASN A 142 11.78 18.95 -10.12
N ILE A 143 10.85 18.16 -9.61
CA ILE A 143 10.96 16.71 -9.47
C ILE A 143 9.71 16.09 -10.07
N THR A 144 9.89 15.16 -11.00
CA THR A 144 8.80 14.39 -11.58
C THR A 144 9.00 12.92 -11.23
N LEU A 145 7.99 12.33 -10.58
CA LEU A 145 7.96 10.91 -10.23
C LEU A 145 6.77 10.24 -10.92
N ILE A 146 6.96 9.01 -11.36
CA ILE A 146 5.94 8.19 -12.02
C ILE A 146 5.61 6.99 -11.14
N ALA A 147 4.34 6.86 -10.77
CA ALA A 147 3.81 5.74 -10.02
C ALA A 147 3.07 4.79 -10.98
N ASN A 148 3.65 3.61 -11.21
CA ASN A 148 3.03 2.57 -12.06
C ASN A 148 1.77 1.98 -11.42
N ASP A 149 1.69 1.94 -10.08
CA ASP A 149 0.43 1.74 -9.37
C ASP A 149 -0.12 3.13 -8.98
N PRO A 150 -1.20 3.60 -9.63
CA PRO A 150 -1.68 4.97 -9.48
C PRO A 150 -2.42 5.22 -8.16
N TYR A 151 -2.61 4.22 -7.31
CA TYR A 151 -3.36 4.39 -6.06
C TYR A 151 -2.46 4.86 -4.92
N TRP A 152 -2.91 5.90 -4.21
CA TRP A 152 -2.40 6.18 -2.87
C TRP A 152 -2.84 5.08 -1.91
N THR A 153 -2.03 4.83 -0.89
CA THR A 153 -2.31 3.80 0.12
C THR A 153 -2.20 4.36 1.52
N ASP A 154 -2.83 3.70 2.50
CA ASP A 154 -2.51 3.94 3.91
C ASP A 154 -1.01 3.68 4.16
N GLU A 155 -0.35 4.55 4.92
CA GLU A 155 1.05 4.32 5.33
C GLU A 155 1.14 3.01 6.15
N GLN A 156 0.25 2.86 7.14
CA GLN A 156 0.17 1.70 8.01
C GLN A 156 -0.93 0.74 7.56
N ALA A 157 -0.65 -0.57 7.64
CA ALA A 157 -1.67 -1.57 7.34
C ALA A 157 -2.69 -1.65 8.49
N LYS A 158 -3.96 -1.74 8.13
CA LYS A 158 -5.03 -2.16 9.05
C LYS A 158 -4.94 -3.67 9.21
N GLU A 159 -5.31 -4.16 10.38
CA GLU A 159 -5.23 -5.57 10.69
C GLU A 159 -6.48 -6.06 11.44
N VAL A 160 -6.86 -7.31 11.17
CA VAL A 160 -7.94 -7.99 11.89
C VAL A 160 -7.50 -9.41 12.22
N ILE A 161 -7.86 -9.86 13.42
CA ILE A 161 -7.56 -11.20 13.90
C ILE A 161 -8.85 -12.02 13.85
N LEU A 162 -8.84 -13.08 13.04
CA LEU A 162 -9.89 -14.09 13.01
C LEU A 162 -9.53 -15.20 14.00
N LYS A 163 -10.28 -15.30 15.11
CA LYS A 163 -10.11 -16.36 16.10
C LYS A 163 -11.10 -17.49 15.83
N ALA A 164 -10.59 -18.71 15.71
CA ALA A 164 -11.41 -19.91 15.45
C ALA A 164 -12.32 -20.32 16.63
N PHE A 165 -12.27 -19.62 17.76
CA PHE A 165 -13.02 -19.94 18.97
C PHE A 165 -13.55 -18.67 19.64
N ASP A 166 -14.88 -18.62 19.83
CA ASP A 166 -15.55 -17.73 20.77
C ASP A 166 -15.96 -18.59 21.97
N GLU A 167 -15.36 -18.38 23.16
CA GLU A 167 -15.56 -19.18 24.37
C GLU A 167 -16.92 -18.91 25.07
N SER A 168 -18.00 -18.64 24.33
CA SER A 168 -19.21 -18.02 24.89
C SER A 168 -20.53 -18.74 24.60
N PHE A 169 -20.58 -20.08 24.69
CA PHE A 169 -21.87 -20.80 24.71
C PHE A 169 -21.91 -21.91 25.76
N SER A 170 -22.82 -21.79 26.73
CA SER A 170 -23.32 -22.91 27.54
C SER A 170 -24.79 -23.12 27.23
N PHE A 171 -25.17 -24.37 26.96
CA PHE A 171 -26.56 -24.78 26.83
C PHE A 171 -26.75 -26.16 27.46
N SER A 172 -27.94 -26.41 28.01
CA SER A 172 -28.37 -27.74 28.45
C SER A 172 -29.24 -28.39 27.37
N PHE A 173 -28.73 -29.39 26.63
CA PHE A 173 -29.58 -30.25 25.79
C PHE A 173 -29.01 -31.67 25.53
N GLU A 174 -29.92 -32.62 25.22
CA GLU A 174 -29.70 -34.05 24.91
C GLU A 174 -29.81 -34.36 23.39
N PHE A 175 -29.09 -35.39 22.91
CA PHE A 175 -28.74 -35.73 21.50
C PHE A 175 -29.82 -36.53 20.70
N PRO A 176 -29.79 -36.55 19.34
CA PRO A 176 -28.62 -36.38 18.47
C PRO A 176 -28.59 -35.08 17.65
N VAL A 177 -27.61 -34.22 17.95
CA VAL A 177 -27.27 -33.02 17.18
C VAL A 177 -26.07 -33.32 16.29
N VAL A 178 -26.13 -32.90 15.02
CA VAL A 178 -24.98 -32.83 14.12
C VAL A 178 -24.29 -31.48 14.34
N PHE A 179 -23.02 -31.48 14.74
CA PHE A 179 -22.27 -30.24 14.93
C PHE A 179 -21.93 -29.58 13.58
N GLY A 180 -22.21 -28.28 13.49
CA GLY A 180 -21.90 -27.44 12.34
C GLY A 180 -20.40 -27.17 12.19
N GLU A 181 -20.01 -26.86 10.96
CA GLU A 181 -18.65 -26.62 10.50
C GLU A 181 -17.96 -25.48 11.29
N GLN A 182 -16.75 -25.76 11.78
CA GLN A 182 -15.92 -24.86 12.59
C GLN A 182 -15.23 -23.82 11.70
N GLY A 183 -15.42 -22.52 11.95
CA GLY A 183 -14.74 -21.46 11.22
C GLY A 183 -14.85 -20.10 11.90
N ALA A 184 -13.75 -19.32 11.89
CA ALA A 184 -13.78 -17.91 12.28
C ALA A 184 -14.32 -17.09 11.11
N GLN A 185 -15.22 -16.16 11.38
CA GLN A 185 -15.71 -15.23 10.36
C GLN A 185 -15.61 -13.80 10.90
N GLU A 186 -15.06 -12.90 10.08
CA GLU A 186 -15.03 -11.47 10.38
C GLU A 186 -15.45 -10.67 9.16
N THR A 187 -16.09 -9.52 9.39
CA THR A 187 -16.46 -8.58 8.33
C THR A 187 -15.42 -7.47 8.25
N ILE A 188 -14.73 -7.38 7.12
CA ILE A 188 -13.78 -6.31 6.83
C ILE A 188 -14.43 -5.30 5.89
N VAL A 189 -14.42 -4.03 6.28
CA VAL A 189 -14.96 -2.95 5.45
C VAL A 189 -13.83 -2.24 4.69
N ASN A 190 -13.84 -2.36 3.37
CA ASN A 190 -12.95 -1.59 2.50
C ASN A 190 -13.59 -0.25 2.15
N MET A 191 -13.17 0.80 2.87
CA MET A 191 -13.56 2.20 2.66
C MET A 191 -12.69 2.93 1.63
N GLY A 192 -11.78 2.22 0.95
CA GLY A 192 -10.98 2.79 -0.12
C GLY A 192 -11.81 3.06 -1.38
N HIS A 193 -11.13 3.46 -2.45
CA HIS A 193 -11.72 3.74 -3.76
C HIS A 193 -11.48 2.61 -4.78
N ALA A 194 -10.70 1.58 -4.40
CA ALA A 194 -10.46 0.40 -5.23
C ALA A 194 -10.38 -0.89 -4.42
N ALA A 195 -10.49 -2.02 -5.14
CA ALA A 195 -10.27 -3.34 -4.55
C ALA A 195 -8.83 -3.43 -3.99
N THR A 196 -8.72 -3.94 -2.77
CA THR A 196 -7.48 -3.88 -1.99
C THR A 196 -6.94 -5.29 -1.73
N PRO A 197 -5.68 -5.57 -2.07
CA PRO A 197 -5.06 -6.84 -1.75
C PRO A 197 -4.82 -6.99 -0.25
N ILE A 198 -4.80 -8.24 0.20
CA ILE A 198 -4.50 -8.62 1.57
C ILE A 198 -3.15 -9.31 1.69
N THR A 199 -2.57 -9.21 2.88
CA THR A 199 -1.56 -10.13 3.40
C THR A 199 -2.22 -10.95 4.51
N ALA A 200 -2.31 -12.27 4.35
CA ALA A 200 -2.89 -13.15 5.34
C ALA A 200 -1.79 -13.99 6.00
N GLU A 201 -1.77 -14.03 7.33
CA GLU A 201 -0.85 -14.80 8.16
C GLU A 201 -1.68 -15.79 8.99
N LEU A 202 -1.65 -17.07 8.62
CA LEU A 202 -2.42 -18.13 9.27
C LEU A 202 -1.45 -18.93 10.12
N ARG A 203 -1.61 -18.88 11.45
CA ARG A 203 -0.78 -19.63 12.38
C ARG A 203 -1.39 -21.01 12.63
N GLY A 204 -0.55 -22.03 12.55
CA GLY A 204 -0.94 -23.41 12.85
C GLY A 204 -1.22 -23.63 14.34
N PRO A 205 -1.61 -24.86 14.72
CA PRO A 205 -1.72 -26.03 13.85
C PRO A 205 -2.97 -25.96 12.95
N SER A 206 -2.92 -26.59 11.78
CA SER A 206 -4.09 -26.85 10.91
C SER A 206 -3.78 -27.93 9.90
N THR A 207 -4.69 -28.87 9.65
CA THR A 207 -4.44 -29.95 8.66
C THR A 207 -4.62 -29.50 7.22
N VAL A 208 -5.60 -28.63 6.97
CA VAL A 208 -5.92 -28.06 5.65
C VAL A 208 -6.36 -26.61 5.87
N PRO A 209 -5.41 -25.67 6.10
CA PRO A 209 -5.78 -24.29 6.37
C PRO A 209 -6.38 -23.68 5.10
N ARG A 210 -7.51 -22.98 5.28
CA ARG A 210 -8.24 -22.31 4.20
C ARG A 210 -8.70 -20.93 4.64
N ILE A 211 -8.42 -19.94 3.80
CA ILE A 211 -8.97 -18.60 3.92
C ILE A 211 -9.85 -18.29 2.72
N GLU A 212 -11.00 -17.68 2.96
CA GLU A 212 -12.02 -17.43 1.95
C GLU A 212 -12.61 -16.03 2.09
N ASN A 213 -12.84 -15.35 0.97
CA ASN A 213 -13.72 -14.20 0.91
C ASN A 213 -15.11 -14.67 0.47
N ALA A 214 -15.98 -14.92 1.46
CA ALA A 214 -17.33 -15.43 1.26
C ALA A 214 -18.22 -14.47 0.47
N THR A 215 -17.90 -13.17 0.44
CA THR A 215 -18.61 -12.20 -0.42
C THR A 215 -18.38 -12.47 -1.91
N THR A 216 -17.19 -12.94 -2.28
CA THR A 216 -16.81 -13.23 -3.68
C THR A 216 -16.86 -14.71 -4.03
N GLY A 217 -16.84 -15.60 -3.03
CA GLY A 217 -16.68 -17.05 -3.21
C GLY A 217 -15.25 -17.50 -3.51
N GLN A 218 -14.28 -16.58 -3.58
CA GLN A 218 -12.88 -16.89 -3.84
C GLN A 218 -12.18 -17.36 -2.55
N TYR A 219 -11.32 -18.37 -2.66
CA TYR A 219 -10.61 -18.94 -1.52
C TYR A 219 -9.17 -19.30 -1.88
N MET A 220 -8.35 -19.47 -0.85
CA MET A 220 -7.01 -20.04 -0.94
C MET A 220 -6.91 -21.15 0.09
N GLN A 221 -6.53 -22.34 -0.36
CA GLN A 221 -6.39 -23.53 0.48
C GLN A 221 -5.01 -24.14 0.30
N LEU A 222 -4.37 -24.50 1.41
CA LEU A 222 -3.10 -25.20 1.40
C LEU A 222 -3.34 -26.70 1.60
N ASN A 223 -2.91 -27.52 0.63
CA ASN A 223 -2.98 -28.98 0.72
C ASN A 223 -1.74 -29.53 1.46
N HIS A 224 -1.44 -28.96 2.62
CA HIS A 224 -0.31 -29.33 3.49
C HIS A 224 -0.67 -29.06 4.96
N VAL A 225 -0.20 -29.94 5.86
CA VAL A 225 -0.40 -29.77 7.30
C VAL A 225 0.49 -28.65 7.81
N LEU A 226 -0.11 -27.64 8.43
CA LEU A 226 0.59 -26.55 9.08
C LEU A 226 0.84 -26.92 10.55
N LEU A 227 2.11 -26.91 10.97
CA LEU A 227 2.49 -27.23 12.36
C LEU A 227 2.24 -26.04 13.31
N GLU A 228 2.22 -26.27 14.62
CA GLU A 228 2.01 -25.21 15.63
C GLU A 228 3.09 -24.11 15.60
N SER A 229 4.32 -24.47 15.20
CA SER A 229 5.46 -23.57 15.06
C SER A 229 5.60 -22.99 13.64
N GLU A 230 4.55 -23.08 12.81
CA GLU A 230 4.55 -22.62 11.43
C GLU A 230 3.44 -21.60 11.18
N THR A 231 3.77 -20.59 10.38
CA THR A 231 2.85 -19.57 9.89
C THR A 231 2.81 -19.63 8.37
N TRP A 232 1.63 -19.81 7.80
CA TRP A 232 1.41 -19.68 6.37
C TRP A 232 1.08 -18.23 6.03
N ILE A 233 1.94 -17.60 5.22
CA ILE A 233 1.87 -16.20 4.81
C ILE A 233 1.52 -16.12 3.34
N ILE A 234 0.44 -15.41 3.02
CA ILE A 234 -0.09 -15.24 1.68
C ILE A 234 -0.09 -13.77 1.32
N PHE A 235 0.53 -13.44 0.19
CA PHE A 235 0.50 -12.12 -0.41
C PHE A 235 -0.38 -12.16 -1.66
N THR A 236 -1.38 -11.30 -1.74
CA THR A 236 -2.33 -11.26 -2.87
C THR A 236 -2.10 -10.08 -3.83
N GLU A 237 -1.14 -9.20 -3.54
CA GLU A 237 -0.79 -8.04 -4.36
C GLU A 237 -0.47 -8.45 -5.81
N ARG A 238 -1.01 -7.70 -6.77
CA ARG A 238 -0.80 -7.99 -8.19
C ARG A 238 0.69 -7.87 -8.54
N GLY A 239 1.22 -8.84 -9.29
CA GLY A 239 2.66 -8.89 -9.63
C GLY A 239 3.57 -9.40 -8.49
N HIS A 240 3.05 -9.50 -7.26
CA HIS A 240 3.79 -9.96 -6.08
C HIS A 240 3.06 -11.06 -5.30
N LYS A 241 2.20 -11.82 -5.98
CA LYS A 241 1.47 -12.95 -5.41
C LYS A 241 2.45 -14.03 -4.93
N ARG A 242 2.39 -14.37 -3.64
CA ARG A 242 3.30 -15.34 -3.01
C ARG A 242 2.59 -16.13 -1.93
N SER A 243 3.03 -17.35 -1.73
CA SER A 243 2.55 -18.26 -0.68
C SER A 243 3.76 -18.87 -0.01
N ILE A 244 3.95 -18.59 1.28
CA ILE A 244 5.18 -18.93 2.01
C ILE A 244 4.81 -19.57 3.34
N ILE A 245 5.46 -20.66 3.72
CA ILE A 245 5.46 -21.11 5.11
C ILE A 245 6.72 -20.56 5.79
N GLN A 246 6.53 -19.94 6.94
CA GLN A 246 7.59 -19.50 7.83
C GLN A 246 7.53 -20.27 9.14
N SER A 247 8.61 -20.94 9.50
CA SER A 247 8.76 -21.60 10.79
C SER A 247 9.30 -20.62 11.85
N ASP A 248 9.09 -20.92 13.14
CA ASP A 248 9.57 -20.08 14.26
C ASP A 248 11.10 -19.88 14.28
N ASP A 249 11.87 -20.78 13.66
CA ASP A 249 13.32 -20.66 13.47
C ASP A 249 13.73 -19.64 12.37
N GLY A 250 12.75 -19.04 11.69
CA GLY A 250 12.94 -18.08 10.61
C GLY A 250 13.13 -18.71 9.22
N THR A 251 13.12 -20.04 9.10
CA THR A 251 13.18 -20.68 7.78
C THR A 251 11.91 -20.41 6.98
N ARG A 252 12.09 -20.07 5.70
CA ARG A 252 11.01 -19.75 4.77
C ARG A 252 11.01 -20.73 3.61
N ARG A 253 9.83 -21.22 3.24
CA ARG A 253 9.63 -22.12 2.10
C ARG A 253 8.53 -21.58 1.21
N ASP A 254 8.80 -21.47 -0.09
CA ASP A 254 7.74 -21.18 -1.06
C ASP A 254 6.86 -22.42 -1.20
N VAL A 255 5.56 -22.23 -1.03
CA VAL A 255 4.56 -23.31 -1.04
C VAL A 255 3.45 -23.04 -2.06
N MET A 256 3.73 -22.23 -3.09
CA MET A 256 2.77 -21.94 -4.15
C MET A 256 2.26 -23.22 -4.83
N SER A 257 3.15 -24.19 -5.04
CA SER A 257 2.82 -25.49 -5.64
C SER A 257 1.96 -26.41 -4.77
N TRP A 258 1.77 -26.08 -3.49
CA TRP A 258 0.97 -26.86 -2.54
C TRP A 258 -0.45 -26.32 -2.38
N LEU A 259 -0.75 -25.21 -3.05
CA LEU A 259 -2.10 -24.66 -3.06
C LEU A 259 -3.04 -25.60 -3.82
N ASP A 260 -4.30 -25.63 -3.37
CA ASP A 260 -5.35 -26.31 -4.11
C ASP A 260 -5.52 -25.70 -5.51
N LEU A 261 -5.82 -26.54 -6.51
CA LEU A 261 -5.97 -26.13 -7.90
C LEU A 261 -7.07 -25.07 -8.10
N GLY A 262 -8.10 -25.07 -7.24
CA GLY A 262 -9.17 -24.08 -7.26
C GLY A 262 -8.85 -22.80 -6.48
N SER A 263 -7.64 -22.66 -5.92
CA SER A 263 -7.26 -21.48 -5.14
C SER A 263 -7.10 -20.25 -6.03
N GLU A 264 -7.79 -19.17 -5.65
CA GLU A 264 -7.69 -17.86 -6.29
C GLU A 264 -7.21 -16.82 -5.29
N PHE A 265 -6.13 -16.11 -5.66
CA PHE A 265 -5.66 -14.95 -4.90
C PHE A 265 -6.67 -13.81 -5.04
N PHE A 266 -7.46 -13.60 -3.99
CA PHE A 266 -8.53 -12.61 -3.96
C PHE A 266 -8.09 -11.26 -3.36
N SER A 267 -8.95 -10.25 -3.52
CA SER A 267 -8.79 -8.92 -2.93
C SER A 267 -10.10 -8.52 -2.22
N LEU A 268 -10.00 -7.62 -1.26
CA LEU A 268 -11.16 -7.00 -0.62
C LEU A 268 -11.86 -6.09 -1.62
N GLN A 269 -13.10 -6.42 -1.96
CA GLN A 269 -13.97 -5.56 -2.78
C GLN A 269 -14.36 -4.30 -2.01
N LEU A 270 -14.94 -3.31 -2.68
CA LEU A 270 -15.44 -2.12 -2.00
C LEU A 270 -16.60 -2.48 -1.05
N GLY A 271 -16.62 -1.85 0.13
CA GLY A 271 -17.62 -2.14 1.17
C GLY A 271 -17.32 -3.41 1.96
N ASP A 272 -18.37 -4.15 2.30
CA ASP A 272 -18.30 -5.27 3.25
C ASP A 272 -17.77 -6.55 2.61
N ASN A 273 -16.69 -7.08 3.19
CA ASN A 273 -16.08 -8.36 2.81
C ASN A 273 -16.15 -9.32 3.98
N ILE A 274 -16.85 -10.43 3.80
CA ILE A 274 -16.95 -11.48 4.81
C ILE A 274 -15.78 -12.43 4.62
N ILE A 275 -14.79 -12.35 5.51
CA ILE A 275 -13.62 -13.22 5.48
C ILE A 275 -13.83 -14.38 6.43
N LYS A 276 -13.64 -15.59 5.91
CA LYS A 276 -13.73 -16.83 6.67
C LYS A 276 -12.38 -17.51 6.75
N TYR A 277 -12.05 -18.01 7.93
CA TYR A 277 -10.90 -18.87 8.17
C TYR A 277 -11.37 -20.20 8.74
N ASN A 278 -11.01 -21.29 8.05
CA ASN A 278 -11.25 -22.65 8.53
C ASN A 278 -9.91 -23.26 8.98
N ALA A 279 -9.80 -23.48 10.29
CA ALA A 279 -8.74 -24.26 10.91
C ALA A 279 -9.30 -25.65 11.23
N SER A 280 -8.96 -26.65 10.43
CA SER A 280 -9.54 -28.00 10.58
C SER A 280 -9.06 -28.74 11.84
N SER A 281 -8.04 -28.22 12.54
CA SER A 281 -7.68 -28.72 13.87
C SER A 281 -8.40 -27.92 14.94
N GLY A 282 -9.34 -28.55 15.65
CA GLY A 282 -10.19 -27.96 16.69
C GLY A 282 -9.48 -27.43 17.96
N THR A 283 -8.21 -27.05 17.86
CA THR A 283 -7.47 -26.34 18.90
C THR A 283 -7.71 -24.83 18.75
N GLY A 284 -8.18 -24.15 19.80
CA GLY A 284 -8.35 -22.68 19.86
C GLY A 284 -7.06 -21.85 19.72
N LYS A 285 -5.95 -22.48 19.33
CA LYS A 285 -4.65 -21.86 19.05
C LYS A 285 -4.49 -21.39 17.60
N ALA A 286 -5.31 -21.90 16.67
CA ALA A 286 -5.24 -21.49 15.28
C ALA A 286 -5.84 -20.09 15.11
N VAL A 287 -5.02 -19.15 14.63
CA VAL A 287 -5.37 -17.74 14.47
C VAL A 287 -4.98 -17.30 13.07
N ALA A 288 -5.86 -16.54 12.41
CA ALA A 288 -5.51 -15.88 11.16
C ALA A 288 -5.47 -14.36 11.36
N LEU A 289 -4.39 -13.73 10.92
CA LEU A 289 -4.21 -12.28 10.92
C LEU A 289 -4.29 -11.81 9.46
N VAL A 290 -5.23 -10.94 9.15
CA VAL A 290 -5.40 -10.37 7.82
C VAL A 290 -5.02 -8.90 7.87
N LYS A 291 -4.06 -8.49 7.05
CA LYS A 291 -3.55 -7.13 6.93
C LYS A 291 -3.89 -6.56 5.56
N TRP A 292 -4.27 -5.30 5.50
CA TRP A 292 -4.54 -4.60 4.23
C TRP A 292 -4.27 -3.10 4.34
N LYS A 293 -4.10 -2.44 3.20
CA LYS A 293 -3.93 -0.97 3.09
C LYS A 293 -4.93 -0.44 2.09
N GLN A 294 -5.81 0.46 2.49
CA GLN A 294 -6.83 0.96 1.59
C GLN A 294 -6.18 1.70 0.43
N LYS A 295 -6.72 1.49 -0.79
CA LYS A 295 -6.28 2.17 -2.02
C LYS A 295 -7.17 3.38 -2.30
N TYR A 296 -6.59 4.53 -2.60
CA TYR A 296 -7.27 5.80 -2.87
C TYR A 296 -6.89 6.35 -4.24
N ILE A 297 -7.88 6.79 -5.02
CA ILE A 297 -7.68 7.47 -6.31
C ILE A 297 -7.27 8.94 -6.10
N ALA A 298 -7.66 9.55 -4.98
CA ALA A 298 -7.35 10.94 -4.66
C ALA A 298 -7.28 11.08 -3.15
N ILE A 299 -6.42 12.00 -2.69
CA ILE A 299 -6.23 12.40 -1.29
C ILE A 299 -6.29 13.92 -1.19
#